data_AF-A0A067F879-F1
#
_entry.id   AF-A0A067F879-F1
#
_cell.length_a   1.000
_cell.length_b   1.000
_cell.length_c   1.000
_cell.angle_alpha   90.00
_cell.angle_beta   90.00
_cell.angle_gamma   90.00
#
_symmetry.space_group_name_H-M   'P 1'
#
loop_
_entity.id
_entity.type
_entity.pdbx_description
1 polymer ?
#
loop_
_entity_poly.entity_id
_entity_poly.type
_entity_poly.pdbx_seq_one_letter_code
_entity_poly.pdbx_strand_id
1 'polypeptide(L)'
;LTSIFYKKCTKKMTSDCSENIFVYMFDDVEVNRTCCLELVQMGEACHFALVENVFSSPVYKANANSGLLRSRNLWNQCAILADEYD
;
A
#
# COMPACT_ATOMS: atom_id res chain seq x y z
N LEU A 1 -6.30 -20.44 5.18
CA LEU A 1 -6.27 -19.81 3.84
C LEU A 1 -5.81 -18.35 3.89
N THR A 2 -6.07 -17.60 4.97
CA THR A 2 -5.62 -16.20 5.17
C THR A 2 -4.10 -16.02 5.28
N SER A 3 -3.36 -16.94 5.93
CA SER A 3 -1.91 -16.76 6.17
C SER A 3 -1.01 -16.92 4.93
N ILE A 4 -1.41 -17.72 3.93
CA ILE A 4 -0.60 -17.94 2.71
C ILE A 4 -0.74 -16.76 1.76
N PHE A 5 -1.96 -16.26 1.58
CA PHE A 5 -2.21 -15.06 0.77
C PHE A 5 -1.42 -13.87 1.30
N TYR A 6 -1.53 -13.59 2.61
CA TYR A 6 -0.78 -12.53 3.27
C TYR A 6 0.73 -12.65 3.04
N LYS A 7 1.32 -13.84 3.28
CA LYS A 7 2.75 -14.10 3.06
C LYS A 7 3.21 -13.93 1.61
N LYS A 8 2.31 -14.12 0.63
CA LYS A 8 2.61 -13.85 -0.78
C LYS A 8 2.59 -12.35 -1.07
N CYS A 9 1.63 -11.62 -0.51
CA CYS A 9 1.54 -10.17 -0.65
C CYS A 9 2.77 -9.46 -0.09
N THR A 10 3.25 -9.85 1.11
CA THR A 10 4.44 -9.24 1.73
C THR A 10 5.74 -9.45 0.94
N LYS A 11 5.77 -10.29 -0.10
CA LYS A 11 6.95 -10.55 -0.93
C LYS A 11 6.91 -9.87 -2.31
N LYS A 12 5.83 -9.15 -2.61
CA LYS A 12 5.59 -8.55 -3.94
C LYS A 12 6.18 -7.15 -4.11
N MET A 13 6.85 -6.62 -3.09
CA MET A 13 7.38 -5.26 -3.07
C MET A 13 8.72 -5.25 -2.34
N THR A 14 9.59 -4.34 -2.74
CA THR A 14 10.88 -4.10 -2.09
C THR A 14 10.69 -3.50 -0.70
N SER A 15 11.70 -3.64 0.17
CA SER A 15 11.69 -3.01 1.49
C SER A 15 11.48 -1.51 1.39
N ASP A 16 12.21 -0.87 0.49
CA ASP A 16 12.28 0.59 0.37
C ASP A 16 10.93 1.16 -0.07
N CYS A 17 10.29 0.53 -1.07
CA CYS A 17 8.95 0.94 -1.48
C CYS A 17 7.89 0.62 -0.42
N SER A 18 8.00 -0.51 0.27
CA SER A 18 7.07 -0.85 1.34
C SER A 18 7.14 0.13 2.51
N GLU A 19 8.34 0.59 2.87
CA GLU A 19 8.56 1.60 3.91
C GLU A 19 8.02 2.96 3.50
N ASN A 20 8.37 3.43 2.29
CA ASN A 20 7.92 4.73 1.79
C ASN A 20 6.39 4.81 1.69
N ILE A 21 5.73 3.76 1.20
CA ILE A 21 4.26 3.67 1.12
C ILE A 21 3.64 3.60 2.52
N PHE A 22 4.27 2.89 3.45
CA PHE A 22 3.80 2.87 4.85
C PHE A 22 3.87 4.26 5.47
N VAL A 23 4.98 4.99 5.33
CA VAL A 23 5.12 6.37 5.83
C VAL A 23 4.09 7.30 5.19
N TYR A 24 3.82 7.15 3.88
CA TYR A 24 2.76 7.90 3.19
C TYR A 24 1.38 7.75 3.83
N MET A 25 1.10 6.66 4.55
CA MET A 25 -0.20 6.51 5.22
C MET A 25 -0.34 7.43 6.45
N PHE A 26 0.76 7.96 6.99
CA PHE A 26 0.79 8.77 8.21
C PHE A 26 1.23 10.22 7.95
N ASP A 27 2.19 10.44 7.04
CA ASP A 27 2.80 11.73 6.77
C ASP A 27 2.78 12.11 5.28
N ASP A 28 2.86 13.40 4.98
CA ASP A 28 2.96 13.89 3.59
C ASP A 28 4.38 13.66 3.06
N VAL A 29 4.63 12.49 2.51
CA VAL A 29 5.87 12.13 1.80
C VAL A 29 5.59 11.85 0.33
N GLU A 30 6.59 12.02 -0.52
CA GLU A 30 6.45 11.66 -1.94
C GLU A 30 6.64 10.14 -2.10
N VAL A 31 5.76 9.52 -2.89
CA VAL A 31 5.93 8.14 -3.37
C VAL A 31 6.41 8.21 -4.81
N ASN A 32 7.65 7.77 -5.05
CA ASN A 32 8.25 7.87 -6.37
C ASN A 32 7.59 6.90 -7.38
N ARG A 33 7.83 7.16 -8.67
CA ARG A 33 7.26 6.37 -9.76
C ARG A 33 7.56 4.87 -9.66
N THR A 34 8.80 4.50 -9.30
CA THR A 34 9.18 3.09 -9.14
C THR A 34 8.31 2.38 -8.11
N CYS A 35 8.08 3.01 -6.96
CA CYS A 35 7.24 2.46 -5.91
C CYS A 35 5.76 2.42 -6.27
N CYS A 36 5.26 3.38 -7.05
CA CYS A 36 3.92 3.29 -7.63
C CYS A 36 3.76 2.08 -8.55
N LEU A 37 4.74 1.82 -9.42
CA LEU A 37 4.68 0.66 -10.34
C LEU A 37 4.73 -0.66 -9.56
N GLU A 38 5.58 -0.77 -8.53
CA GLU A 38 5.60 -1.94 -7.64
C GLU A 38 4.27 -2.13 -6.90
N LEU A 39 3.63 -1.03 -6.47
CA LEU A 39 2.32 -1.07 -5.82
C LEU A 39 1.26 -1.66 -6.75
N VAL A 40 1.17 -1.17 -7.98
CA VAL A 40 0.20 -1.67 -8.96
C VAL A 40 0.51 -3.13 -9.32
N GLN A 41 1.78 -3.49 -9.51
CA GLN A 41 2.21 -4.87 -9.79
C GLN A 41 1.94 -5.84 -8.62
N MET A 42 2.01 -5.36 -7.37
CA MET A 42 1.58 -6.13 -6.20
C MET A 42 0.10 -6.53 -6.32
N GLY A 43 -0.74 -5.60 -6.78
CA GLY A 43 -2.17 -5.77 -7.02
C GLY A 43 -3.03 -5.28 -5.85
N GLU A 44 -4.21 -4.76 -6.20
CA GLU A 44 -5.12 -4.04 -5.30
C GLU A 44 -5.49 -4.86 -4.07
N ALA A 45 -5.90 -6.11 -4.31
CA ALA A 45 -6.29 -7.03 -3.25
C ALA A 45 -5.15 -7.31 -2.25
N CYS A 46 -3.91 -7.38 -2.73
CA CYS A 46 -2.76 -7.54 -1.84
C CYS A 46 -2.51 -6.27 -1.04
N HIS A 47 -2.53 -5.11 -1.68
CA HIS A 47 -2.30 -3.83 -1.01
C HIS A 47 -3.32 -3.62 0.13
N PHE A 48 -4.62 -3.68 -0.18
CA PHE A 48 -5.64 -3.39 0.83
C PHE A 48 -5.68 -4.42 1.95
N ALA A 49 -5.44 -5.71 1.67
CA ALA A 49 -5.36 -6.70 2.75
C ALA A 49 -4.20 -6.43 3.72
N LEU A 50 -3.04 -5.96 3.22
CA LEU A 50 -1.91 -5.59 4.09
C LEU A 50 -2.24 -4.34 4.92
N VAL A 51 -2.83 -3.33 4.29
CA VAL A 51 -3.19 -2.05 4.94
C VAL A 51 -4.28 -2.24 5.99
N GLU A 52 -5.34 -2.98 5.68
CA GLU A 52 -6.40 -3.32 6.62
C GLU A 52 -5.85 -4.07 7.84
N ASN A 53 -4.89 -4.97 7.62
CA ASN A 53 -4.22 -5.68 8.72
C ASN A 53 -3.40 -4.72 9.61
N VAL A 54 -2.68 -3.77 9.02
CA VAL A 54 -1.96 -2.71 9.77
C VAL A 54 -2.93 -1.91 10.63
N PHE A 55 -4.00 -1.39 10.05
CA PHE A 55 -4.94 -0.51 10.77
C PHE A 55 -5.93 -1.25 11.68
N SER A 56 -6.03 -2.58 11.56
CA SER A 56 -6.70 -3.42 12.56
C SER A 56 -5.85 -3.63 13.82
N SER A 57 -4.53 -3.39 13.75
CA SER A 57 -3.65 -3.47 14.91
C SER A 57 -3.97 -2.38 15.93
N PRO A 58 -4.00 -2.69 17.25
CA PRO A 58 -4.20 -1.69 18.30
C PRO A 58 -3.25 -0.49 18.22
N VAL A 59 -2.02 -0.71 17.70
CA VAL A 59 -0.99 0.33 17.56
C VAL A 59 -1.41 1.43 16.58
N TYR A 60 -2.07 1.08 15.48
CA TYR A 60 -2.39 2.02 14.40
C TYR A 60 -3.87 2.34 14.28
N LYS A 61 -4.74 1.65 15.05
CA LYS A 61 -6.20 1.78 14.99
C LYS A 61 -6.70 3.23 15.15
N ALA A 62 -6.01 4.05 15.92
CA ALA A 62 -6.36 5.47 16.09
C ALA A 62 -6.28 6.27 14.77
N ASN A 63 -5.41 5.84 13.85
CA ASN A 63 -5.19 6.47 12.54
C ASN A 63 -5.89 5.72 11.39
N ALA A 64 -6.75 4.73 11.70
CA ALA A 64 -7.34 3.87 10.67
C ALA A 64 -8.09 4.65 9.59
N ASN A 65 -8.93 5.62 9.98
CA ASN A 65 -9.73 6.38 9.02
C ASN A 65 -8.86 7.18 8.05
N SER A 66 -7.88 7.94 8.56
CA SER A 66 -6.99 8.75 7.73
C SER A 66 -6.04 7.90 6.90
N GLY A 67 -5.45 6.86 7.49
CA GLY A 67 -4.51 5.98 6.82
C GLY A 67 -5.14 5.13 5.72
N LEU A 68 -6.35 4.59 5.93
CA LEU A 68 -7.09 3.86 4.90
C LEU A 68 -7.51 4.77 3.74
N LEU A 69 -7.94 6.01 4.03
CA LEU A 69 -8.26 6.99 3.00
C LEU A 69 -7.01 7.34 2.16
N ARG A 70 -5.88 7.59 2.82
CA ARG A 70 -4.60 7.87 2.16
C ARG A 70 -4.14 6.69 1.30
N SER A 71 -4.22 5.46 1.81
CA SER A 71 -3.91 4.25 1.04
C SER A 71 -4.75 4.14 -0.24
N ARG A 72 -6.06 4.38 -0.17
CA ARG A 72 -6.94 4.38 -1.35
C ARG A 72 -6.58 5.47 -2.35
N ASN A 73 -6.27 6.67 -1.86
CA ASN A 73 -5.86 7.78 -2.72
C ASN A 73 -4.56 7.47 -3.46
N LEU A 74 -3.57 6.91 -2.75
CA LEU A 74 -2.30 6.50 -3.35
C LEU A 74 -2.50 5.42 -4.41
N TRP A 75 -3.31 4.39 -4.12
CA TRP A 75 -3.63 3.34 -5.09
C TRP A 75 -4.18 3.93 -6.38
N ASN A 76 -5.18 4.82 -6.30
CA ASN A 76 -5.79 5.44 -7.47
C ASN A 76 -4.78 6.28 -8.28
N GLN A 77 -3.91 7.04 -7.60
CA GLN A 77 -2.86 7.82 -8.26
C GLN A 77 -1.87 6.91 -8.99
N CYS A 78 -1.38 5.85 -8.33
CA CYS A 78 -0.44 4.93 -8.93
C CYS A 78 -1.07 4.09 -10.06
N ALA A 79 -2.37 3.75 -9.97
CA ALA A 79 -3.08 3.03 -11.02
C ALA A 79 -3.19 3.87 -12.30
N ILE A 80 -3.56 5.16 -12.18
CA ILE A 80 -3.56 6.09 -13.32
C ILE A 80 -2.16 6.19 -13.93
N LEU A 81 -1.13 6.32 -13.10
CA LEU A 81 0.25 6.36 -13.57
C LEU A 81 0.71 5.08 -14.25
N ALA A 82 0.12 3.92 -13.96
CA ALA A 82 0.45 2.67 -14.63
C ALA A 82 -0.27 2.55 -15.99
N ASP A 83 -1.54 2.95 -16.04
CA ASP A 83 -2.37 2.94 -17.26
C ASP A 83 -1.84 3.90 -18.34
N GLU A 84 -1.14 4.98 -17.99
CA GLU A 84 -0.53 5.92 -18.95
C GLU A 84 0.64 5.33 -19.75
N TYR A 85 1.17 4.17 -19.37
CA TYR A 85 2.36 3.56 -20.00
C TYR A 85 2.13 2.15 -20.55
N ASP A 86 0.88 1.67 -20.59
CA ASP A 86 0.45 0.41 -21.22
C ASP A 86 -0.04 0.65 -22.66
#